data_AF-A0A2D4MHR6-F1
#
_entry.id   AF-A0A2D4MHR6-F1
#
_cell.length_a   1.000
_cell.length_b   1.000
_cell.length_c   1.000
_cell.angle_alpha   90.00
_cell.angle_beta   90.00
_cell.angle_gamma   90.00
#
_symmetry.space_group_name_H-M   'P 1'
#
loop_
_entity.id
_entity.type
_entity.pdbx_description
1 polymer ?
#
loop_
_entity_poly.entity_id
_entity_poly.type
_entity_poly.pdbx_seq_one_letter_code
_entity_poly.pdbx_strand_id
1 'polypeptide(L)'
;IPDILVSDNGPQFTSQLFKTLLAGLGVRHTLSAPGHLSTNGQAEIMVQSMMEILLQMGQGDWQERIDRMLLVQHVTTPHTTTHSSPAELLMRLRTLLDRSIPITAQRHPQIPRGDADNLQ
;
A
#
# COMPACT_ATOMS: atom_id res chain seq x y z
N ILE A 1 14.02 1.28 -10.65
CA ILE A 1 13.89 2.76 -10.72
C ILE A 1 12.61 3.05 -11.49
N PRO A 2 11.70 3.91 -10.99
CA PRO A 2 10.45 4.22 -11.68
C PRO A 2 10.67 5.13 -12.88
N ASP A 3 9.86 4.99 -13.93
CA ASP A 3 9.92 5.88 -15.09
C ASP A 3 9.34 7.27 -14.78
N ILE A 4 8.33 7.32 -13.90
CA ILE A 4 7.62 8.53 -13.51
C ILE A 4 7.48 8.54 -11.99
N LEU A 5 7.84 9.66 -11.37
CA LEU A 5 7.53 9.95 -9.98
C LEU A 5 6.46 11.04 -9.95
N VAL A 6 5.37 10.78 -9.23
CA VAL A 6 4.32 11.77 -8.98
C VAL A 6 4.36 12.16 -7.50
N SER A 7 4.43 13.46 -7.20
CA SER A 7 4.44 13.97 -5.82
C SER A 7 3.50 15.14 -5.64
N ASP A 8 3.28 15.55 -4.40
CA ASP A 8 2.65 16.83 -4.09
C ASP A 8 3.60 18.02 -4.39
N ASN A 9 3.08 19.24 -4.21
CA ASN A 9 3.83 20.50 -4.40
C ASN A 9 4.69 20.88 -3.19
N GLY A 10 5.04 19.93 -2.33
CA GLY A 10 5.89 20.19 -1.17
C GLY A 10 7.23 20.81 -1.56
N PRO A 11 7.79 21.73 -0.74
CA PRO A 11 9.07 22.38 -1.02
C PRO A 11 10.22 21.38 -1.19
N GLN A 12 10.16 20.24 -0.50
CA GLN A 12 11.12 19.15 -0.63
C GLN A 12 11.17 18.57 -2.05
N PHE A 13 10.02 18.49 -2.73
CA PHE A 13 9.92 17.90 -4.07
C PHE A 13 10.06 18.94 -5.19
N THR A 14 9.83 20.23 -4.90
CA THR A 14 9.97 21.30 -5.90
C THR A 14 11.38 21.89 -5.99
N SER A 15 12.25 21.53 -5.04
CA SER A 15 13.63 22.02 -4.98
C SER A 15 14.45 21.67 -6.22
N GLN A 16 15.39 22.56 -6.58
CA GLN A 16 16.26 22.35 -7.72
C GLN A 16 17.16 21.12 -7.54
N LEU A 17 17.60 20.87 -6.30
CA LEU A 17 18.39 19.68 -5.95
C LEU A 17 17.64 18.40 -6.31
N PHE A 18 16.36 18.30 -5.95
CA PHE A 18 15.54 17.13 -6.21
C PHE A 18 15.30 16.91 -7.70
N LYS A 19 15.04 17.98 -8.45
CA LYS A 19 14.91 17.92 -9.91
C LYS A 19 16.18 17.40 -10.60
N THR A 20 17.35 17.90 -10.18
CA THR A 20 18.64 17.46 -10.72
C THR A 20 18.90 15.98 -10.39
N LEU A 21 18.57 15.55 -9.18
CA LEU A 21 18.69 14.15 -8.77
C LEU A 21 17.83 13.23 -9.67
N LEU A 22 16.56 13.56 -9.86
CA LEU A 22 15.65 12.76 -10.69
C LEU A 22 16.07 12.75 -12.16
N ALA A 23 16.52 13.88 -12.69
CA ALA A 23 17.08 13.96 -14.05
C ALA A 23 18.32 13.05 -14.21
N GLY A 24 19.20 13.02 -13.21
CA GLY A 24 20.37 12.12 -13.20
C GLY A 24 20.00 10.63 -13.14
N LEU A 25 18.84 10.30 -12.57
CA LEU A 25 18.31 8.94 -12.53
C LEU A 25 17.42 8.60 -13.75
N GLY A 26 17.20 9.55 -14.67
CA GLY A 26 16.31 9.37 -15.82
C GLY A 26 14.81 9.33 -15.46
N VAL A 27 14.44 9.79 -14.27
CA VAL A 27 13.06 9.76 -13.77
C VAL A 27 12.32 11.03 -14.18
N ARG A 28 11.14 10.88 -14.79
CA ARG A 28 10.27 12.03 -15.08
C ARG A 28 9.48 12.42 -13.84
N HIS A 29 9.66 13.65 -13.36
CA HIS A 29 8.94 14.16 -12.21
C HIS A 29 7.68 14.92 -12.63
N THR A 30 6.54 14.52 -12.09
CA THR A 30 5.25 15.20 -12.28
C THR A 30 4.71 15.66 -10.93
N LEU A 31 4.30 16.91 -10.84
CA LEU A 31 3.66 17.44 -9.64
C LEU A 31 2.14 17.30 -9.75
N SER A 32 1.50 16.96 -8.63
CA SER A 32 0.05 16.90 -8.53
C SER A 32 -0.53 18.31 -8.63
N ALA A 33 -1.60 18.48 -9.41
CA ALA A 33 -2.26 19.78 -9.54
C ALA A 33 -2.82 20.24 -8.17
N PRO A 34 -2.78 21.56 -7.86
CA PRO A 34 -3.40 22.09 -6.65
C PRO A 34 -4.89 21.70 -6.60
N GLY A 35 -5.31 21.03 -5.52
CA GLY A 35 -6.70 20.56 -5.35
C GLY A 35 -6.99 19.16 -5.92
N HIS A 36 -5.99 18.43 -6.43
CA HIS A 36 -6.17 17.05 -6.90
C HIS A 36 -5.67 16.03 -5.87
N LEU A 37 -6.45 15.86 -4.78
CA LEU A 37 -6.16 14.89 -3.71
C LEU A 37 -6.11 13.44 -4.23
N SER A 38 -6.82 13.11 -5.32
CA SER A 38 -6.86 11.74 -5.84
C SER A 38 -5.53 11.26 -6.41
N THR A 39 -4.68 12.17 -6.93
CA THR A 39 -3.39 11.80 -7.53
C THR A 39 -2.40 11.28 -6.48
N ASN A 40 -2.44 11.86 -5.27
CA ASN A 40 -1.61 11.43 -4.13
C ASN A 40 -2.40 10.61 -3.10
N GLY A 41 -3.70 10.38 -3.31
CA GLY A 41 -4.58 9.77 -2.32
C GLY A 41 -4.17 8.34 -1.94
N GLN A 42 -3.59 7.58 -2.87
CA GLN A 42 -3.04 6.25 -2.54
C GLN A 42 -1.85 6.34 -1.59
N ALA A 43 -0.98 7.34 -1.75
CA ALA A 43 0.13 7.56 -0.82
C ALA A 43 -0.39 8.02 0.55
N GLU A 44 -1.43 8.85 0.59
CA GLU A 44 -2.06 9.30 1.84
C GLU A 44 -2.72 8.13 2.61
N ILE A 45 -3.50 7.30 1.92
CA ILE A 45 -4.10 6.08 2.48
C ILE A 45 -3.01 5.14 3.00
N MET A 46 -1.91 4.99 2.26
CA MET A 46 -0.78 4.16 2.64
C MET A 46 -0.14 4.67 3.94
N VAL A 47 0.14 5.98 4.04
CA VAL A 47 0.72 6.61 5.23
C VAL A 47 -0.21 6.44 6.44
N GLN A 48 -1.51 6.64 6.26
CA GLN A 48 -2.49 6.44 7.33
C GLN A 48 -2.48 5.00 7.84
N SER A 49 -2.52 4.01 6.94
CA SER A 49 -2.45 2.60 7.32
C SER A 49 -1.15 2.24 8.05
N MET A 50 -0.01 2.80 7.61
CA MET A 50 1.28 2.63 8.29
C MET A 50 1.28 3.21 9.70
N MET A 51 0.71 4.41 9.88
CA MET A 51 0.58 5.02 11.20
C MET A 51 -0.29 4.17 12.14
N GLU A 52 -1.40 3.64 11.65
CA GLU A 52 -2.26 2.73 12.43
C GLU A 52 -1.47 1.49 12.89
N ILE A 53 -0.70 0.86 12.01
CA ILE A 53 0.17 -0.28 12.36
C ILE A 53 1.19 0.12 13.44
N LEU A 54 1.88 1.25 13.27
CA LEU A 54 2.88 1.72 14.22
C LEU A 54 2.30 2.05 15.60
N LEU A 55 1.07 2.58 15.65
CA LEU A 55 0.37 2.87 16.89
C LEU A 55 0.00 1.57 17.64
N GLN A 56 -0.38 0.51 16.92
CA GLN A 56 -0.70 -0.79 17.53
C GLN A 56 0.53 -1.54 18.05
N MET A 57 1.73 -1.27 17.51
CA MET A 57 2.97 -1.95 17.90
C MET A 57 3.52 -1.57 19.29
N GLY A 58 2.94 -0.56 19.97
CA GLY A 58 3.32 -0.20 21.33
C GLY A 58 4.70 0.47 21.44
N GLN A 59 5.34 0.37 22.62
CA GLN A 59 6.66 0.95 22.87
C GLN A 59 7.79 -0.03 22.52
N GLY A 60 8.90 0.50 22.01
CA GLY A 60 10.06 -0.27 21.59
C GLY A 60 11.04 0.60 20.82
N ASP A 61 12.16 0.01 20.40
CA ASP A 61 13.12 0.71 19.54
C ASP A 61 12.47 1.14 18.22
N TRP A 62 12.78 2.35 17.77
CA TRP A 62 12.14 2.92 16.58
C TRP A 62 12.51 2.17 15.32
N GLN A 63 13.77 1.74 15.19
CA GLN A 63 14.24 1.02 14.01
C GLN A 63 13.52 -0.33 13.89
N GLU A 64 13.44 -1.09 14.99
CA GLU A 64 12.74 -2.37 15.00
C GLU A 64 11.25 -2.23 14.64
N ARG A 65 10.60 -1.16 15.13
CA ARG A 65 9.18 -0.89 14.83
C ARG A 65 8.97 -0.56 13.35
N ILE A 66 9.84 0.24 12.75
CA ILE A 66 9.78 0.56 11.33
C ILE A 66 10.01 -0.70 10.49
N ASP A 67 11.01 -1.52 10.84
CA ASP A 67 11.31 -2.75 10.11
C ASP A 67 10.14 -3.73 10.15
N ARG A 68 9.52 -3.92 11.34
CA ARG A 68 8.32 -4.75 11.50
C ARG A 68 7.13 -4.18 10.72
N MET A 69 6.91 -2.87 10.76
CA MET A 69 5.83 -2.21 10.03
C MET A 69 6.02 -2.40 8.50
N LEU A 70 7.24 -2.22 7.99
CA LEU A 70 7.55 -2.42 6.57
C LEU A 70 7.27 -3.85 6.14
N LEU A 71 7.67 -4.83 6.96
CA LEU A 71 7.42 -6.25 6.72
C LEU A 71 5.92 -6.55 6.67
N VAL A 72 5.16 -6.08 7.65
CA VAL A 72 3.72 -6.32 7.72
C VAL A 72 3.02 -5.75 6.48
N GLN A 73 3.34 -4.50 6.15
CA GLN A 73 2.72 -3.76 5.06
C GLN A 73 3.05 -4.32 3.67
N HIS A 74 4.28 -4.76 3.42
CA HIS A 74 4.68 -5.27 2.11
C HIS A 74 4.40 -6.76 1.91
N VAL A 75 4.45 -7.56 2.98
CA VAL A 75 4.45 -9.03 2.88
C VAL A 75 3.16 -9.65 3.41
N THR A 76 2.60 -9.14 4.51
CA THR A 76 1.50 -9.86 5.20
C THR A 76 0.12 -9.26 4.99
N THR A 77 0.02 -7.98 4.60
CA THR A 77 -1.28 -7.31 4.41
C THR A 77 -1.72 -7.42 2.95
N PRO A 78 -2.66 -8.34 2.61
CA PRO A 78 -3.24 -8.38 1.28
C PRO A 78 -4.07 -7.11 1.05
N HIS A 79 -3.91 -6.50 -0.12
CA HIS A 79 -4.72 -5.35 -0.48
C HIS A 79 -6.16 -5.82 -0.76
N THR A 80 -7.14 -5.10 -0.23
CA THR A 80 -8.56 -5.51 -0.21
C THR A 80 -9.14 -5.78 -1.59
N THR A 81 -8.74 -5.00 -2.61
CA THR A 81 -9.19 -5.16 -4.00
C THR A 81 -8.47 -6.26 -4.79
N THR A 82 -7.17 -6.48 -4.55
CA THR A 82 -6.36 -7.43 -5.35
C THR A 82 -6.16 -8.77 -4.65
N HIS A 83 -6.57 -8.88 -3.38
CA HIS A 83 -6.42 -10.06 -2.52
C HIS A 83 -4.98 -10.62 -2.44
N SER A 84 -4.00 -9.81 -2.85
CA SER A 84 -2.58 -10.16 -2.91
C SER A 84 -1.79 -9.08 -2.18
N SER A 85 -0.71 -9.46 -1.52
CA SER A 85 0.21 -8.52 -0.87
C SER A 85 1.02 -7.72 -1.91
N PRO A 86 1.50 -6.52 -1.55
CA PRO A 86 2.37 -5.73 -2.43
C PRO A 86 3.60 -6.50 -2.92
N ALA A 87 4.24 -7.32 -2.07
CA ALA A 87 5.40 -8.13 -2.44
C ALA A 87 5.07 -9.21 -3.48
N GLU A 88 3.89 -9.81 -3.41
CA GLU A 88 3.43 -10.77 -4.42
C GLU A 88 3.21 -10.10 -5.78
N LEU A 89 2.64 -8.89 -5.77
CA LEU A 89 2.40 -8.12 -6.99
C LEU A 89 3.70 -7.56 -7.60
N LEU A 90 4.63 -7.10 -6.78
CA LEU A 90 5.90 -6.50 -7.22
C LEU A 90 6.95 -7.53 -7.64
N MET A 91 7.11 -8.61 -6.88
CA MET A 91 8.24 -9.54 -7.03
C MET A 91 7.83 -10.95 -7.46
N ARG A 92 6.52 -11.24 -7.62
CA ARG A 92 6.01 -12.63 -7.77
C ARG A 92 6.49 -13.56 -6.65
N LEU A 93 6.94 -12.99 -5.52
CA LEU A 93 7.48 -13.75 -4.40
C LEU A 93 6.30 -14.23 -3.54
N ARG A 94 5.92 -15.50 -3.67
CA ARG A 94 5.25 -16.20 -2.58
C ARG A 94 6.30 -16.42 -1.50
N THR A 95 6.32 -15.57 -0.48
CA THR A 95 7.30 -15.69 0.59
C THR A 95 7.06 -16.97 1.40
N LEU A 96 8.10 -17.53 2.02
CA LEU A 96 7.98 -18.74 2.87
C LEU A 96 7.01 -18.57 4.06
N LEU A 97 6.67 -17.32 4.40
CA LEU A 97 5.67 -16.97 5.43
C LEU A 97 4.23 -17.33 5.03
N ASP A 98 3.95 -17.45 3.74
CA ASP A 98 2.67 -17.92 3.19
C ASP A 98 2.37 -19.38 3.60
N ARG A 99 3.40 -20.14 4.01
CA ARG A 99 3.26 -21.50 4.56
C ARG A 99 2.96 -21.54 6.06
N SER A 100 3.22 -20.46 6.80
CA SER A 100 3.15 -20.42 8.26
C SER A 100 2.01 -19.57 8.82
N ILE A 101 1.36 -18.76 7.99
CA ILE A 101 0.14 -18.05 8.37
C ILE A 101 -1.02 -18.97 7.96
N PRO A 102 -1.81 -19.57 8.88
CA PRO A 102 -3.06 -20.15 8.48
C PRO A 102 -3.90 -19.00 7.93
N ILE A 103 -4.04 -18.95 6.61
CA ILE A 103 -5.08 -18.17 5.95
C ILE A 103 -6.36 -18.77 6.52
N THR A 104 -6.84 -18.18 7.62
CA THR A 104 -8.22 -18.33 8.03
C THR A 104 -9.00 -17.60 6.96
N ALA A 105 -9.11 -18.25 5.80
CA ALA A 105 -10.20 -18.08 4.90
C ALA A 105 -11.42 -18.46 5.72
N GLN A 106 -11.94 -17.50 6.48
CA GLN A 106 -13.36 -17.48 6.75
C GLN A 106 -14.01 -17.33 5.39
N ARG A 107 -14.21 -18.49 4.76
CA ARG A 107 -15.21 -18.71 3.74
C ARG A 107 -16.50 -18.26 4.40
N HIS A 108 -16.90 -17.03 4.12
CA HIS A 108 -18.27 -16.64 4.37
C HIS A 108 -19.14 -17.65 3.61
N PRO A 109 -20.02 -18.42 4.26
CA PRO A 109 -20.88 -19.34 3.55
C PRO A 109 -21.66 -18.52 2.51
N GLN A 110 -21.62 -19.00 1.26
CA GLN A 110 -22.45 -18.50 0.17
C GLN A 110 -23.90 -18.66 0.64
N ILE A 111 -24.56 -17.54 0.91
CA ILE A 111 -26.01 -17.53 1.10
C ILE A 111 -26.59 -17.93 -0.26
N PRO A 112 -27.37 -19.02 -0.37
CA PRO A 112 -27.99 -19.37 -1.63
C PRO A 112 -28.89 -18.21 -2.06
N ARG A 113 -28.74 -17.76 -3.32
CA ARG A 113 -29.71 -16.85 -3.93
C ARG A 113 -31.03 -17.62 -4.02
N GLY A 114 -31.90 -17.37 -3.05
CA GLY A 114 -33.30 -17.77 -3.12
C GLY A 114 -33.98 -16.85 -4.11
N ASP A 115 -34.47 -17.43 -5.19
CA ASP A 115 -35.24 -16.77 -6.23
C ASP A 115 -36.47 -16.10 -5.61
N ALA A 116 -36.54 -14.78 -5.73
CA ALA A 116 -37.76 -14.04 -5.53
C ALA A 116 -38.59 -14.20 -6.82
N ASP A 117 -39.57 -15.12 -6.81
CA ASP A 117 -40.76 -15.09 -7.66
C ASP A 117 -41.72 -16.24 -7.29
N ASN A 118 -42.76 -15.95 -6.48
CA ASN A 118 -44.18 -16.32 -6.72
C ASN A 118 -45.05 -16.31 -5.45
N LEU A 119 -46.20 -15.62 -5.58
CA LEU A 119 -47.56 -15.86 -5.01
C LEU A 119 -47.68 -16.32 -3.54
N GLN A 120 -48.46 -15.71 -2.65
CA GLN A 120 -49.73 -14.97 -2.72
C GLN A 120 -49.83 -14.04 -1.50
#